data_AF-A0A8H3F8X9-F1
#
_entry.id   AF-A0A8H3F8X9-F1
#
_cell.length_a   1.000
_cell.length_b   1.000
_cell.length_c   1.000
_cell.angle_alpha   90.00
_cell.angle_beta   90.00
_cell.angle_gamma   90.00
#
_symmetry.space_group_name_H-M   'P 1'
#
loop_
_entity.id
_entity.type
_entity.pdbx_description
1 polymer ?
#
loop_
_entity_poly.entity_id
_entity_poly.type
_entity_poly.pdbx_seq_one_letter_code
_entity_poly.pdbx_strand_id
1 'polypeptide(L)'
;MELTEILHWCMTTLPSLFQETAFGLTGLTTIDMLSKMKIPRPQMVDLLFFDTLHHFPETLSLIDRIRERYPLVNLHIYQPINSNTAEDFAWQHGAKLWETNDELYDWLAKVEPAQRAYRELQVGAVLTGRRRSQGGKRGDIDVIEVDEAGLVKVSPFANWSFEQVQDYVRANCVPYNELLDRGYKSVGDWHSTKPVKAGESERAGRWQGQQKTECGIHNPRSKFAQFLKEQEMKRQQEALQQALESGLEIES
;
A
#
# COMPACT_ATOMS: atom_id res chain seq x y z
N MET A 1 -16.23 19.77 -5.07
CA MET A 1 -16.56 18.84 -3.99
C MET A 1 -15.53 19.08 -2.91
N GLU A 2 -15.97 19.55 -1.75
CA GLU A 2 -15.13 19.66 -0.55
C GLU A 2 -14.61 18.27 -0.19
N LEU A 3 -13.42 18.20 0.41
CA LEU A 3 -12.79 16.91 0.71
C LEU A 3 -13.64 16.03 1.64
N THR A 4 -14.34 16.67 2.58
CA THR A 4 -15.30 16.00 3.46
C THR A 4 -16.47 15.39 2.70
N GLU A 5 -16.90 16.00 1.59
CA GLU A 5 -17.93 15.44 0.71
C GLU A 5 -17.41 14.21 -0.04
N ILE A 6 -16.14 14.20 -0.47
CA ILE A 6 -15.51 13.01 -1.10
C ILE A 6 -15.51 11.84 -0.11
N LEU A 7 -15.01 12.06 1.10
CA LEU A 7 -14.94 11.02 2.13
C LEU A 7 -16.34 10.55 2.56
N HIS A 8 -17.30 11.47 2.71
CA HIS A 8 -18.70 11.12 2.98
C HIS A 8 -19.32 10.29 1.84
N TRP A 9 -19.06 10.65 0.59
CA TRP A 9 -19.50 9.88 -0.58
C TRP A 9 -18.90 8.47 -0.57
N CYS A 10 -17.59 8.33 -0.32
CA CYS A 10 -16.92 7.04 -0.21
C CYS A 10 -17.59 6.18 0.87
N MET A 11 -17.75 6.78 2.07
CA MET A 11 -18.38 6.14 3.21
C MET A 11 -19.88 5.88 3.05
N THR A 12 -20.55 6.36 2.01
CA THR A 12 -22.00 6.10 1.79
C THR A 12 -22.25 5.22 0.58
N THR A 13 -21.32 5.20 -0.38
CA THR A 13 -21.49 4.55 -1.68
C THR A 13 -20.68 3.28 -1.82
N LEU A 14 -19.47 3.22 -1.25
CA LEU A 14 -18.56 2.10 -1.45
C LEU A 14 -18.81 1.00 -0.40
N PRO A 15 -19.12 -0.24 -0.83
CA PRO A 15 -19.20 -1.39 0.07
C PRO A 15 -17.79 -1.88 0.44
N SER A 16 -17.65 -2.51 1.61
CA SER A 16 -16.38 -3.07 2.10
C SER A 16 -15.20 -2.11 1.92
N LEU A 17 -15.39 -0.88 2.40
CA LEU A 17 -14.41 0.20 2.30
C LEU A 17 -13.40 0.11 3.45
N PHE A 18 -12.13 0.07 3.09
CA PHE A 18 -10.99 0.14 4.01
C PHE A 18 -10.11 1.35 3.69
N GLN A 19 -9.14 1.64 4.53
CA GLN A 19 -8.05 2.55 4.21
C GLN A 19 -6.71 1.79 4.21
N GLU A 20 -6.00 1.85 3.08
CA GLU A 20 -4.61 1.42 3.02
C GLU A 20 -3.71 2.52 3.58
N THR A 21 -2.85 2.19 4.54
CA THR A 21 -1.93 3.17 5.12
C THR A 21 -0.58 2.56 5.47
N ALA A 22 0.49 3.31 5.18
CA ALA A 22 1.82 3.11 5.75
C ALA A 22 2.14 4.21 6.77
N PHE A 23 1.09 4.85 7.32
CA PHE A 23 1.17 5.97 8.27
C PHE A 23 1.94 7.19 7.76
N GLY A 24 1.97 7.40 6.45
CA GLY A 24 2.39 8.68 5.85
C GLY A 24 1.37 9.79 6.13
N LEU A 25 1.82 11.05 6.11
CA LEU A 25 0.99 12.19 6.51
C LEU A 25 -0.39 12.24 5.86
N THR A 26 -0.49 11.98 4.56
CA THR A 26 -1.78 11.97 3.86
C THR A 26 -2.72 10.90 4.38
N GLY A 27 -2.21 9.68 4.65
CA GLY A 27 -3.01 8.63 5.26
C GLY A 27 -3.45 8.99 6.68
N LEU A 28 -2.59 9.61 7.46
CA LEU A 28 -2.91 10.11 8.80
C LEU A 28 -4.01 11.17 8.78
N THR A 29 -3.96 12.09 7.81
CA THR A 29 -5.03 13.07 7.58
C THR A 29 -6.37 12.38 7.28
N THR A 30 -6.37 11.33 6.45
CA THR A 30 -7.59 10.54 6.19
C THR A 30 -8.17 9.96 7.49
N ILE A 31 -7.33 9.33 8.32
CA ILE A 31 -7.75 8.70 9.60
C ILE A 31 -8.43 9.74 10.50
N ASP A 32 -7.77 10.89 10.69
CA ASP A 32 -8.27 11.96 11.56
C ASP A 32 -9.58 12.58 11.05
N MET A 33 -9.69 12.79 9.74
CA MET A 33 -10.93 13.29 9.14
C MET A 33 -12.07 12.30 9.34
N LEU A 34 -11.85 11.01 9.03
CA LEU A 34 -12.85 9.96 9.19
C LEU A 34 -13.29 9.82 10.65
N SER A 35 -12.36 9.90 11.62
CA SER A 35 -12.70 9.76 13.05
C SER A 35 -13.58 10.90 13.58
N LYS A 36 -13.57 12.06 12.90
CA LYS A 36 -14.42 13.22 13.24
C LYS A 36 -15.77 13.19 12.55
N MET A 37 -15.96 12.33 11.55
CA MET A 37 -17.21 12.26 10.80
C MET A 37 -18.31 11.60 11.62
N LYS A 38 -19.45 12.28 11.73
CA LYS A 38 -20.67 11.73 12.36
C LYS A 38 -21.53 11.08 11.28
N ILE A 39 -21.19 9.84 10.91
CA ILE A 39 -21.99 9.08 9.93
C ILE A 39 -22.79 8.00 10.68
N PRO A 40 -24.11 7.90 10.47
CA PRO A 40 -24.92 6.80 10.97
C PRO A 40 -24.62 5.53 10.15
N ARG A 41 -23.49 4.88 10.42
CA ARG A 41 -23.17 3.55 9.88
C ARG A 41 -22.75 2.60 11.01
N PRO A 42 -23.01 1.28 10.86
CA PRO A 42 -22.65 0.28 11.86
C PRO A 42 -21.13 -0.01 11.93
N GLN A 43 -20.34 0.42 10.94
CA GLN A 43 -18.90 0.12 10.91
C GLN A 43 -18.09 1.31 10.38
N MET A 44 -17.04 1.65 11.11
CA MET A 44 -16.05 2.65 10.69
C MET A 44 -15.12 2.06 9.63
N VAL A 45 -14.41 2.91 8.89
CA VAL A 45 -13.42 2.46 7.90
C VAL A 45 -12.22 1.88 8.64
N ASP A 46 -12.04 0.56 8.53
CA ASP A 46 -10.90 -0.15 9.10
C ASP A 46 -9.61 0.13 8.30
N LEU A 47 -8.46 0.02 8.96
CA LEU A 47 -7.14 0.25 8.36
C LEU A 47 -6.49 -1.07 7.95
N LEU A 48 -5.81 -1.04 6.81
CA LEU A 48 -4.90 -2.08 6.35
C LEU A 48 -3.47 -1.53 6.42
N PHE A 49 -2.62 -2.21 7.20
CA PHE A 49 -1.19 -1.97 7.23
C PHE A 49 -0.44 -3.23 6.78
N PHE A 50 0.44 -3.06 5.81
CA PHE A 50 1.29 -4.14 5.31
C PHE A 50 2.67 -3.99 5.96
N ASP A 51 2.90 -4.79 6.99
CA ASP A 51 4.18 -4.83 7.69
C ASP A 51 5.16 -5.65 6.85
N THR A 52 6.09 -4.96 6.19
CA THR A 52 7.10 -5.58 5.34
C THR A 52 8.16 -6.33 6.13
N LEU A 53 8.13 -6.24 7.48
CA LEU A 53 9.19 -6.65 8.41
C LEU A 53 10.47 -5.79 8.32
N HIS A 54 10.45 -4.75 7.48
CA HIS A 54 11.59 -3.88 7.21
C HIS A 54 11.24 -2.39 7.39
N HIS A 55 10.16 -2.09 8.11
CA HIS A 55 9.81 -0.71 8.48
C HIS A 55 10.82 -0.14 9.48
N PHE A 56 10.91 1.19 9.53
CA PHE A 56 11.61 1.87 10.62
C PHE A 56 10.91 1.61 11.96
N PRO A 57 11.66 1.46 13.07
CA PRO A 57 11.09 1.41 14.41
C PRO A 57 10.16 2.60 14.73
N GLU A 58 10.46 3.79 14.22
CA GLU A 58 9.63 4.99 14.37
C GLU A 58 8.26 4.87 13.67
N THR A 59 8.18 4.10 12.58
CA THR A 59 6.90 3.79 11.93
C THR A 59 6.07 2.85 12.79
N LEU A 60 6.71 1.84 13.39
CA LEU A 60 6.03 0.89 14.27
C LEU A 60 5.59 1.55 15.57
N SER A 61 6.40 2.42 16.19
CA SER A 61 6.01 3.14 17.41
C SER A 61 4.89 4.14 17.17
N LEU A 62 4.76 4.68 15.95
CA LEU A 62 3.63 5.51 15.57
C LEU A 62 2.31 4.72 15.60
N ILE A 63 2.30 3.42 15.31
CA ILE A 63 1.09 2.59 15.32
C ILE A 63 0.40 2.65 16.69
N ASP A 64 1.17 2.55 17.76
CA ASP A 64 0.62 2.58 19.12
C ASP A 64 -0.01 3.94 19.45
N ARG A 65 0.65 5.04 19.06
CA ARG A 65 0.08 6.39 19.20
C ARG A 65 -1.19 6.59 18.38
N ILE A 66 -1.29 5.96 17.21
CA ILE A 66 -2.50 5.99 16.38
C ILE A 66 -3.63 5.18 17.00
N ARG A 67 -3.35 4.00 17.55
CA ARG A 67 -4.33 3.19 18.28
C ARG A 67 -4.88 3.92 19.51
N GLU A 68 -4.00 4.58 20.27
CA GLU A 68 -4.40 5.37 21.44
C GLU A 68 -5.26 6.57 21.04
N ARG A 69 -4.87 7.28 19.97
CA ARG A 69 -5.59 8.47 19.49
C ARG A 69 -6.94 8.14 18.85
N TYR A 70 -7.03 7.01 18.14
CA TYR A 70 -8.20 6.62 17.36
C TYR A 70 -8.70 5.22 17.76
N PRO A 71 -9.18 5.02 19.00
CA PRO A 71 -9.44 3.70 19.59
C PRO A 71 -10.61 2.94 18.95
N LEU A 72 -11.44 3.63 18.18
CA LEU A 72 -12.56 3.00 17.47
C LEU A 72 -12.11 2.39 16.12
N VAL A 73 -10.92 2.75 15.63
CA VAL A 73 -10.42 2.35 14.32
C VAL A 73 -9.71 1.01 14.44
N ASN A 74 -10.25 -0.03 13.81
CA ASN A 74 -9.56 -1.34 13.79
C ASN A 74 -8.41 -1.31 12.79
N LEU A 75 -7.28 -1.88 13.19
CA LEU A 75 -6.08 -2.01 12.36
C LEU A 75 -5.81 -3.48 12.07
N HIS A 76 -5.91 -3.86 10.81
CA HIS A 76 -5.50 -5.17 10.30
C HIS A 76 -4.06 -5.10 9.82
N ILE A 77 -3.21 -5.99 10.34
CA ILE A 77 -1.79 -6.06 10.00
C ILE A 77 -1.55 -7.36 9.22
N TYR A 78 -0.97 -7.22 8.03
CA TYR A 78 -0.59 -8.35 7.17
C TYR A 78 0.91 -8.33 6.94
N GLN A 79 1.54 -9.49 7.14
CA GLN A 79 2.96 -9.74 7.00
C GLN A 79 3.23 -10.72 5.85
N PRO A 80 4.48 -10.83 5.36
CA PRO A 80 4.87 -11.84 4.39
C PRO A 80 4.46 -13.24 4.86
N ILE A 81 3.97 -14.08 3.93
CA ILE A 81 3.57 -15.45 4.28
C ILE A 81 4.75 -16.21 4.92
N ASN A 82 4.46 -16.97 5.98
CA ASN A 82 5.43 -17.75 6.75
C ASN A 82 6.57 -16.94 7.39
N SER A 83 6.51 -15.61 7.48
CA SER A 83 7.52 -14.80 8.15
C SER A 83 6.86 -13.81 9.11
N ASN A 84 7.22 -13.88 10.40
CA ASN A 84 6.71 -12.94 11.41
C ASN A 84 7.78 -11.94 11.89
N THR A 85 9.04 -12.19 11.54
CA THR A 85 10.20 -11.36 11.91
C THR A 85 11.13 -11.14 10.71
N ALA A 86 11.94 -10.09 10.76
CA ALA A 86 12.95 -9.83 9.72
C ALA A 86 13.95 -10.99 9.60
N GLU A 87 14.27 -11.64 10.72
CA GLU A 87 15.12 -12.82 10.81
C GLU A 87 14.50 -14.02 10.08
N ASP A 88 13.20 -14.26 10.25
CA ASP A 88 12.49 -15.33 9.52
C ASP A 88 12.53 -15.10 8.01
N PHE A 89 12.26 -13.85 7.59
CA PHE A 89 12.28 -13.46 6.19
C PHE A 89 13.68 -13.63 5.58
N ALA A 90 14.71 -13.20 6.31
CA ALA A 90 16.12 -13.33 5.93
C ALA A 90 16.55 -14.80 5.83
N TRP A 91 16.08 -15.66 6.74
CA TRP A 91 16.37 -17.10 6.72
C TRP A 91 15.80 -17.78 5.47
N GLN A 92 14.57 -17.42 5.07
CA GLN A 92 13.88 -18.05 3.94
C GLN A 92 14.33 -17.52 2.58
N HIS A 93 14.64 -16.23 2.49
CA HIS A 93 14.84 -15.56 1.20
C HIS A 93 16.20 -14.87 1.06
N GLY A 94 17.04 -14.94 2.08
CA GLY A 94 18.34 -14.28 2.15
C GLY A 94 18.28 -12.91 2.82
N ALA A 95 19.35 -12.55 3.52
CA ALA A 95 19.41 -11.39 4.41
C ALA A 95 19.18 -10.02 3.74
N LYS A 96 19.35 -9.93 2.41
CA LYS A 96 19.24 -8.67 1.66
C LYS A 96 18.55 -8.88 0.31
N LEU A 97 17.39 -9.53 0.32
CA LEU A 97 16.66 -9.84 -0.92
C LEU A 97 16.37 -8.59 -1.77
N TRP A 98 16.17 -7.42 -1.15
CA TRP A 98 15.97 -6.16 -1.87
C TRP A 98 17.19 -5.70 -2.69
N GLU A 99 18.40 -6.19 -2.40
CA GLU A 99 19.61 -5.93 -3.20
C GLU A 99 19.78 -6.97 -4.33
N THR A 100 19.40 -8.23 -4.09
CA THR A 100 19.63 -9.34 -5.03
C THR A 100 18.48 -9.54 -6.00
N ASN A 101 17.24 -9.28 -5.58
CA ASN A 101 16.03 -9.43 -6.38
C ASN A 101 14.88 -8.52 -5.84
N ASP A 102 14.93 -7.23 -6.19
CA ASP A 102 13.93 -6.22 -5.76
C ASP A 102 12.49 -6.58 -6.19
N GLU A 103 12.31 -7.22 -7.35
CA GLU A 103 10.98 -7.61 -7.84
C GLU A 103 10.36 -8.72 -6.97
N LEU A 104 11.16 -9.70 -6.57
CA LEU A 104 10.73 -10.76 -5.65
C LEU A 104 10.50 -10.21 -4.24
N TYR A 105 11.36 -9.30 -3.76
CA TYR A 105 11.16 -8.63 -2.48
C TYR A 105 9.83 -7.86 -2.46
N ASP A 106 9.55 -7.04 -3.48
CA ASP A 106 8.29 -6.31 -3.57
C ASP A 106 7.08 -7.23 -3.60
N TRP A 107 7.18 -8.37 -4.29
CA TRP A 107 6.10 -9.35 -4.29
C TRP A 107 5.85 -9.93 -2.90
N LEU A 108 6.87 -10.55 -2.30
CA LEU A 108 6.75 -11.26 -1.02
C LEU A 108 6.42 -10.32 0.13
N ALA A 109 7.07 -9.15 0.18
CA ALA A 109 6.96 -8.24 1.31
C ALA A 109 5.75 -7.30 1.24
N LYS A 110 5.18 -7.07 0.04
CA LYS A 110 4.20 -5.99 -0.17
C LYS A 110 2.98 -6.43 -0.96
N VAL A 111 3.19 -7.01 -2.14
CA VAL A 111 2.07 -7.31 -3.05
C VAL A 111 1.27 -8.52 -2.60
N GLU A 112 1.93 -9.63 -2.24
CA GLU A 112 1.26 -10.84 -1.75
C GLU A 112 0.46 -10.56 -0.47
N PRO A 113 1.03 -9.92 0.58
CA PRO A 113 0.28 -9.62 1.80
C PRO A 113 -0.94 -8.72 1.53
N ALA A 114 -0.80 -7.74 0.64
CA ALA A 114 -1.91 -6.87 0.25
C ALA A 114 -3.03 -7.65 -0.46
N GLN A 115 -2.69 -8.46 -1.46
CA GLN A 115 -3.67 -9.26 -2.19
C GLN A 115 -4.36 -10.28 -1.27
N ARG A 116 -3.63 -10.87 -0.33
CA ARG A 116 -4.19 -11.79 0.67
C ARG A 116 -5.15 -11.07 1.61
N ALA A 117 -4.78 -9.91 2.12
CA ALA A 117 -5.67 -9.07 2.94
C ALA A 117 -6.96 -8.73 2.21
N TYR A 118 -6.87 -8.32 0.95
CA TYR A 118 -8.04 -7.97 0.14
C TYR A 118 -9.00 -9.15 -0.03
N ARG A 119 -8.49 -10.36 -0.23
CA ARG A 119 -9.31 -11.57 -0.36
C ARG A 119 -9.94 -11.98 0.98
N GLU A 120 -9.14 -12.07 2.04
CA GLU A 120 -9.59 -12.56 3.36
C GLU A 120 -10.62 -11.63 3.99
N LEU A 121 -10.43 -10.32 3.84
CA LEU A 121 -11.33 -9.29 4.38
C LEU A 121 -12.43 -8.87 3.39
N GLN A 122 -12.49 -9.48 2.20
CA GLN A 122 -13.46 -9.17 1.14
C GLN A 122 -13.50 -7.66 0.79
N VAL A 123 -12.32 -7.07 0.65
CA VAL A 123 -12.14 -5.63 0.41
C VAL A 123 -12.61 -5.27 -0.98
N GLY A 124 -13.63 -4.40 -1.06
CA GLY A 124 -14.18 -3.90 -2.33
C GLY A 124 -13.62 -2.54 -2.74
N ALA A 125 -13.20 -1.74 -1.76
CA ALA A 125 -12.62 -0.43 -1.99
C ALA A 125 -11.57 -0.05 -0.94
N VAL A 126 -10.55 0.70 -1.35
CA VAL A 126 -9.54 1.28 -0.45
C VAL A 126 -9.36 2.77 -0.65
N LEU A 127 -9.28 3.51 0.45
CA LEU A 127 -8.73 4.86 0.47
C LEU A 127 -7.20 4.78 0.49
N THR A 128 -6.52 5.57 -0.33
CA THR A 128 -5.05 5.63 -0.39
C THR A 128 -4.52 7.02 -0.07
N GLY A 129 -3.27 7.11 0.40
CA GLY A 129 -2.57 8.36 0.67
C GLY A 129 -1.84 8.98 -0.56
N ARG A 130 -2.25 8.64 -1.79
CA ARG A 130 -1.61 9.14 -3.02
C ARG A 130 -2.09 10.56 -3.36
N ARG A 131 -1.16 11.41 -3.82
CA ARG A 131 -1.45 12.80 -4.26
C ARG A 131 -0.69 13.14 -5.54
N ARG A 132 -1.24 13.99 -6.41
CA ARG A 132 -0.56 14.43 -7.65
C ARG A 132 0.73 15.19 -7.37
N SER A 133 0.74 15.98 -6.29
CA SER A 133 1.91 16.74 -5.82
C SER A 133 3.12 15.87 -5.44
N GLN A 134 2.95 14.56 -5.29
CA GLN A 134 4.05 13.63 -5.04
C GLN A 134 4.90 13.33 -6.30
N GLY A 135 4.42 13.71 -7.49
CA GLY A 135 5.15 13.61 -8.76
C GLY A 135 5.33 12.19 -9.29
N GLY A 136 6.21 12.05 -10.29
CA GLY A 136 6.42 10.78 -10.99
C GLY A 136 5.12 10.26 -11.62
N LYS A 137 4.85 8.96 -11.50
CA LYS A 137 3.59 8.36 -11.96
C LYS A 137 2.35 8.87 -11.20
N ARG A 138 2.52 9.57 -10.07
CA ARG A 138 1.39 10.11 -9.30
C ARG A 138 0.83 11.39 -9.89
N GLY A 139 1.58 12.09 -10.74
CA GLY A 139 1.17 13.39 -11.30
C GLY A 139 -0.18 13.35 -12.02
N ASP A 140 -0.48 12.22 -12.66
CA ASP A 140 -1.65 12.04 -13.51
C ASP A 140 -2.72 11.11 -12.91
N ILE A 141 -2.65 10.81 -11.61
CA ILE A 141 -3.60 9.87 -10.99
C ILE A 141 -5.01 10.45 -11.00
N ASP A 142 -6.00 9.60 -11.22
CA ASP A 142 -7.39 9.96 -11.00
C ASP A 142 -7.74 9.91 -9.50
N VAL A 143 -8.85 10.57 -9.14
CA VAL A 143 -9.39 10.48 -7.78
C VAL A 143 -9.89 9.07 -7.50
N ILE A 144 -10.43 8.39 -8.51
CA ILE A 144 -10.94 7.02 -8.44
C ILE A 144 -10.27 6.23 -9.57
N GLU A 145 -9.61 5.14 -9.21
CA GLU A 145 -9.04 4.15 -10.11
C GLU A 145 -9.65 2.78 -9.79
N VAL A 146 -9.72 1.88 -10.78
CA VAL A 146 -10.10 0.48 -10.57
C VAL A 146 -8.96 -0.37 -11.07
N ASP A 147 -8.44 -1.28 -10.25
CA ASP A 147 -7.39 -2.19 -10.71
C ASP A 147 -7.94 -3.42 -11.45
N GLU A 148 -7.05 -4.21 -12.05
CA GLU A 148 -7.44 -5.37 -12.87
C GLU A 148 -8.20 -6.44 -12.08
N ALA A 149 -8.09 -6.47 -10.74
CA ALA A 149 -8.82 -7.37 -9.87
C ALA A 149 -10.20 -6.83 -9.47
N GLY A 150 -10.56 -5.62 -9.92
CA GLY A 150 -11.83 -4.97 -9.61
C GLY A 150 -11.82 -4.17 -8.30
N LEU A 151 -10.66 -4.01 -7.65
CA LEU A 151 -10.56 -3.22 -6.42
C LEU A 151 -10.65 -1.73 -6.76
N VAL A 152 -11.59 -1.03 -6.13
CA VAL A 152 -11.73 0.43 -6.26
C VAL A 152 -10.71 1.12 -5.37
N LYS A 153 -9.84 1.96 -5.94
CA LYS A 153 -8.84 2.75 -5.22
C LYS A 153 -9.25 4.21 -5.28
N VAL A 154 -9.43 4.84 -4.12
CA VAL A 154 -9.78 6.25 -4.04
C VAL A 154 -8.61 7.02 -3.44
N SER A 155 -8.18 8.08 -4.13
CA SER A 155 -7.16 9.03 -3.69
C SER A 155 -7.85 10.35 -3.32
N PRO A 156 -8.50 10.46 -2.15
CA PRO A 156 -9.34 11.62 -1.82
C PRO A 156 -8.53 12.93 -1.79
N PHE A 157 -7.23 12.83 -1.48
CA PHE A 157 -6.28 13.94 -1.43
C PHE A 157 -5.51 14.16 -2.73
N ALA A 158 -5.99 13.64 -3.87
CA ALA A 158 -5.28 13.74 -5.16
C ALA A 158 -4.84 15.18 -5.49
N ASN A 159 -5.65 16.17 -5.12
CA ASN A 159 -5.40 17.60 -5.37
C ASN A 159 -4.68 18.36 -4.26
N TRP A 160 -4.35 17.72 -3.13
CA TRP A 160 -3.68 18.41 -2.03
C TRP A 160 -2.16 18.50 -2.25
N SER A 161 -1.59 19.66 -1.96
CA SER A 161 -0.15 19.86 -1.83
C SER A 161 0.39 19.17 -0.58
N PHE A 162 1.70 19.02 -0.47
CA PHE A 162 2.32 18.52 0.77
C PHE A 162 2.10 19.50 1.93
N GLU A 163 2.19 20.81 1.65
CA GLU A 163 1.96 21.88 2.63
C GLU A 163 0.55 21.82 3.23
N GLN A 164 -0.49 21.66 2.40
CA GLN A 164 -1.88 21.52 2.89
C GLN A 164 -2.05 20.33 3.84
N VAL A 165 -1.39 19.20 3.54
CA VAL A 165 -1.39 18.02 4.42
C VAL A 165 -0.67 18.32 5.73
N GLN A 166 0.51 18.98 5.68
CA GLN A 166 1.27 19.35 6.87
C GLN A 166 0.51 20.34 7.76
N ASP A 167 -0.13 21.34 7.16
CA ASP A 167 -0.92 22.34 7.86
C ASP A 167 -2.11 21.69 8.58
N TYR A 168 -2.79 20.75 7.92
CA TYR A 168 -3.87 19.99 8.56
C TYR A 168 -3.35 19.18 9.74
N VAL A 169 -2.28 18.39 9.56
CA VAL A 169 -1.70 17.55 10.61
C VAL A 169 -1.31 18.39 11.82
N ARG A 170 -0.70 19.56 11.60
CA ARG A 170 -0.31 20.51 12.64
C ARG A 170 -1.53 21.12 13.34
N ALA A 171 -2.49 21.64 12.58
CA ALA A 171 -3.68 22.30 13.12
C ALA A 171 -4.56 21.35 13.95
N ASN A 172 -4.55 20.05 13.64
CA ASN A 172 -5.37 19.04 14.30
C ASN A 172 -4.60 18.18 15.32
N CYS A 173 -3.31 18.48 15.54
CA CYS A 173 -2.42 17.72 16.42
C CYS A 173 -2.45 16.20 16.11
N VAL A 174 -2.44 15.84 14.83
CA VAL A 174 -2.45 14.43 14.41
C VAL A 174 -1.07 13.82 14.69
N PRO A 175 -0.97 12.66 15.38
CA PRO A 175 0.30 11.99 15.58
C PRO A 175 0.94 11.64 14.24
N TYR A 176 2.22 11.97 14.07
CA TYR A 176 2.97 11.68 12.84
C TYR A 176 4.34 11.07 13.15
N ASN A 177 4.99 10.52 12.11
CA ASN A 177 6.27 9.85 12.22
C ASN A 177 7.38 10.89 12.48
N GLU A 178 8.12 10.75 13.59
CA GLU A 178 9.19 11.68 13.99
C GLU A 178 10.34 11.78 12.97
N LEU A 179 10.48 10.80 12.07
CA LEU A 179 11.43 10.88 10.97
C LEU A 179 11.15 12.06 10.03
N LEU A 180 9.91 12.56 9.97
CA LEU A 180 9.58 13.76 9.20
C LEU A 180 10.43 14.95 9.64
N ASP A 181 10.60 15.14 10.96
CA ASP A 181 11.38 16.24 11.54
C ASP A 181 12.88 16.08 11.30
N ARG A 182 13.31 14.86 10.93
CA ARG A 182 14.68 14.51 10.51
C ARG A 182 14.85 14.57 8.98
N GLY A 183 13.87 15.12 8.25
CA GLY A 183 13.93 15.32 6.80
C GLY A 183 13.35 14.17 5.96
N TYR A 184 12.72 13.17 6.56
CA TYR A 184 12.08 12.08 5.82
C TYR A 184 10.64 12.44 5.41
N LYS A 185 10.48 13.09 4.25
CA LYS A 185 9.16 13.49 3.74
C LYS A 185 8.31 12.32 3.22
N SER A 186 8.93 11.18 2.87
CA SER A 186 8.24 9.95 2.45
C SER A 186 8.94 8.75 3.07
N VAL A 187 8.25 8.01 3.93
CA VAL A 187 8.81 6.88 4.71
C VAL A 187 8.29 5.53 4.18
N GLY A 188 9.16 4.53 4.12
CA GLY A 188 8.83 3.13 3.85
C GLY A 188 9.89 2.24 4.50
N ASP A 189 10.35 1.21 3.80
CA ASP A 189 11.38 0.31 4.34
C ASP A 189 12.70 1.04 4.61
N TRP A 190 13.40 0.67 5.68
CA TRP A 190 14.59 1.36 6.16
C TRP A 190 15.75 1.35 5.16
N HIS A 191 15.88 0.28 4.37
CA HIS A 191 16.95 0.14 3.38
C HIS A 191 16.71 0.93 2.08
N SER A 192 15.50 1.45 1.87
CA SER A 192 15.11 2.11 0.61
C SER A 192 14.48 3.49 0.79
N THR A 193 14.77 4.11 1.95
CA THR A 193 14.29 5.43 2.32
C THR A 193 15.44 6.28 2.84
N LYS A 194 15.58 7.49 2.30
CA LYS A 194 16.56 8.49 2.74
C LYS A 194 15.87 9.83 3.08
N PRO A 195 16.49 10.66 3.92
CA PRO A 195 16.02 12.03 4.11
C PRO A 195 16.24 12.85 2.83
N VAL A 196 15.45 13.91 2.66
CA VAL A 196 15.55 14.83 1.53
C VAL A 196 15.91 16.23 2.01
N LYS A 197 16.60 16.98 1.15
CA LYS A 197 16.98 18.37 1.41
C LYS A 197 15.79 19.31 1.21
N ALA A 198 15.95 20.55 1.70
CA ALA A 198 15.05 21.64 1.34
C ALA A 198 15.05 21.83 -0.19
N GLY A 199 13.88 22.03 -0.79
CA GLY A 199 13.70 22.15 -2.24
C GLY A 199 13.63 20.83 -3.02
N GLU A 200 14.06 19.69 -2.45
CA GLU A 200 13.88 18.39 -3.09
C GLU A 200 12.42 17.91 -2.98
N SER A 201 11.98 17.16 -4.00
CA SER A 201 10.62 16.59 -4.06
C SER A 201 10.34 15.69 -2.86
N GLU A 202 9.07 15.60 -2.44
CA GLU A 202 8.62 14.81 -1.29
C GLU A 202 9.12 13.35 -1.33
N ARG A 203 9.20 12.78 -2.53
CA ARG A 203 9.58 11.37 -2.74
C ARG A 203 11.03 11.19 -3.21
N ALA A 204 11.85 12.24 -3.27
CA ALA A 204 13.24 12.16 -3.75
C ALA A 204 14.12 11.21 -2.91
N GLY A 205 13.73 10.92 -1.66
CA GLY A 205 14.44 9.99 -0.78
C GLY A 205 14.08 8.52 -1.03
N ARG A 206 13.08 8.24 -1.87
CA ARG A 206 12.68 6.88 -2.23
C ARG A 206 13.48 6.44 -3.45
N TRP A 207 14.02 5.22 -3.41
CA TRP A 207 14.66 4.56 -4.58
C TRP A 207 15.82 5.34 -5.21
N GLN A 208 16.56 6.14 -4.42
CA GLN A 208 17.73 6.85 -4.93
C GLN A 208 18.74 5.88 -5.57
N GLY A 209 19.00 6.07 -6.86
CA GLY A 209 19.90 5.21 -7.65
C GLY A 209 19.23 3.98 -8.28
N GLN A 210 17.91 3.84 -8.20
CA GLN A 210 17.15 2.75 -8.84
C GLN A 210 16.24 3.30 -9.96
N GLN A 211 15.84 2.44 -10.91
CA GLN A 211 14.86 2.80 -11.97
C GLN A 211 13.41 2.86 -11.46
N LYS A 212 13.19 2.60 -10.18
CA LYS A 212 11.87 2.41 -9.57
C LYS A 212 11.27 3.75 -9.15
N THR A 213 10.03 3.99 -9.60
CA THR A 213 9.31 5.24 -9.31
C THR A 213 8.02 5.03 -8.52
N GLU A 214 7.55 3.79 -8.39
CA GLU A 214 6.34 3.44 -7.63
C GLU A 214 6.51 2.13 -6.85
N CYS A 215 5.71 1.99 -5.79
CA CYS A 215 5.65 0.77 -4.99
C CYS A 215 4.89 -0.33 -5.75
N GLY A 216 5.32 -1.60 -5.62
CA GLY A 216 4.62 -2.75 -6.20
C GLY A 216 3.12 -2.83 -5.90
N ILE A 217 2.67 -2.35 -4.72
CA ILE A 217 1.25 -2.34 -4.31
C ILE A 217 0.37 -1.50 -5.26
N HIS A 218 0.92 -0.43 -5.82
CA HIS A 218 0.18 0.49 -6.70
C HIS A 218 0.51 0.31 -8.17
N ASN A 219 1.37 -0.64 -8.51
CA ASN A 219 1.64 -0.95 -9.90
C ASN A 219 0.46 -1.77 -10.45
N PRO A 220 -0.23 -1.33 -11.52
CA PRO A 220 -1.38 -2.05 -12.07
C PRO A 220 -1.07 -3.52 -12.41
N ARG A 221 0.21 -3.80 -12.69
CA ARG A 221 0.74 -5.14 -12.91
C ARG A 221 2.07 -5.29 -12.17
N SER A 222 2.07 -5.99 -11.04
CA SER A 222 3.33 -6.45 -10.44
C SER A 222 4.07 -7.33 -11.45
N LYS A 223 5.31 -6.99 -11.79
CA LYS A 223 6.10 -7.75 -12.78
C LYS A 223 6.27 -9.21 -12.38
N PHE A 224 6.42 -9.47 -11.08
CA PHE A 224 6.50 -10.84 -10.58
C PHE A 224 5.15 -11.56 -10.68
N ALA A 225 4.03 -10.86 -10.46
CA ALA A 225 2.71 -11.44 -10.68
C ALA A 225 2.49 -11.82 -12.15
N GLN A 226 2.98 -10.98 -13.08
CA GLN A 226 2.97 -11.30 -14.51
C GLN A 226 3.82 -12.53 -14.79
N PHE A 227 5.04 -12.58 -14.27
CA PHE A 227 5.92 -13.73 -14.40
C PHE A 227 5.26 -15.02 -13.88
N LEU A 228 4.64 -14.98 -12.70
CA LEU A 228 3.90 -16.13 -12.16
C LEU A 228 2.73 -16.54 -13.06
N LYS A 229 1.95 -15.57 -13.55
CA LYS A 229 0.83 -15.81 -14.45
C LYS A 229 1.29 -16.42 -15.78
N GLU A 230 2.39 -15.93 -16.34
CA GLU A 230 3.01 -16.45 -17.57
C GLU A 230 3.50 -17.89 -17.36
N GLN A 231 4.14 -18.18 -16.22
CA GLN A 231 4.55 -19.55 -15.88
C GLN A 231 3.35 -20.49 -15.72
N GLU A 232 2.29 -20.04 -15.05
CA GLU A 232 1.08 -20.83 -14.86
C GLU A 232 0.38 -21.11 -16.20
N MET A 233 0.23 -20.10 -17.05
CA MET A 233 -0.30 -20.25 -18.40
C MET A 233 0.52 -21.24 -19.24
N LYS A 234 1.86 -21.15 -19.16
CA LYS A 234 2.76 -22.07 -19.86
C LYS A 234 2.57 -23.51 -19.36
N ARG A 235 2.50 -23.70 -18.03
CA ARG A 235 2.26 -25.03 -17.44
C ARG A 235 0.90 -25.60 -17.82
N GLN A 236 -0.15 -24.77 -17.88
CA GLN A 236 -1.49 -25.18 -18.33
C GLN A 236 -1.48 -25.56 -19.82
N GLN A 237 -0.77 -24.82 -20.67
CA GLN A 237 -0.60 -25.15 -22.08
C GLN A 237 0.14 -26.47 -22.27
N GLU A 238 1.26 -26.68 -21.55
CA GLU A 238 2.01 -27.92 -21.58
C GLU A 238 1.16 -29.12 -21.11
N ALA A 239 0.38 -28.95 -20.03
CA ALA A 239 -0.53 -29.99 -19.54
C ALA A 239 -1.67 -30.30 -20.53
N LEU A 240 -2.25 -29.27 -21.17
CA LEU A 240 -3.28 -29.45 -22.19
C LEU A 240 -2.72 -30.16 -23.42
N GLN A 241 -1.51 -29.82 -23.85
CA GLN A 241 -0.87 -30.44 -24.99
C GLN A 241 -0.54 -31.91 -24.73
N GLN A 242 -0.01 -32.25 -23.55
CA GLN A 242 0.20 -33.65 -23.13
C GLN A 242 -1.11 -34.43 -23.05
N ALA A 243 -2.19 -33.82 -22.57
CA ALA A 243 -3.51 -34.45 -22.54
C ALA A 243 -4.08 -34.71 -23.94
N LEU A 244 -3.87 -33.80 -24.90
CA LEU A 244 -4.28 -33.98 -26.29
C LEU A 244 -3.47 -35.08 -26.99
N GLU A 245 -2.15 -35.11 -26.78
CA GLU A 245 -1.26 -36.14 -27.33
C GLU A 245 -1.59 -37.53 -26.77
N SER A 246 -1.78 -37.65 -25.46
CA SER A 246 -2.19 -38.93 -24.83
C SER A 246 -3.62 -39.37 -25.18
N GLY A 247 -4.54 -38.43 -25.44
CA GLY A 247 -5.89 -38.73 -25.89
C GLY A 247 -5.94 -39.27 -27.32
N LEU A 248 -5.07 -38.78 -28.20
CA LEU A 248 -4.92 -39.23 -29.58
C LEU A 248 -4.30 -40.64 -29.70
N GLU A 249 -3.43 -41.04 -28.75
CA GLU A 249 -2.83 -42.37 -28.71
C GLU A 249 -3.80 -43.49 -28.25
N ILE A 250 -4.91 -43.15 -27.57
CA ILE A 250 -5.91 -44.13 -27.11
C ILE A 250 -6.92 -44.48 -28.23
N GLU A 251 -7.07 -43.61 -29.23
CA GLU A 251 -7.98 -43.81 -30.36
C GLU A 251 -7.32 -44.44 -31.61
N SER A 252 -6.02 -44.75 -31.56
CA SER A 252 -5.26 -45.43 -32.64
C SER A 252 -4.99 -46.90 -32.34
#